data_AF-A0A7J3J3L3-F1
#
_entry.id   AF-A0A7J3J3L3-F1
#
_cell.length_a   1.000
_cell.length_b   1.000
_cell.length_c   1.000
_cell.angle_alpha   90.00
_cell.angle_beta   90.00
_cell.angle_gamma   90.00
#
_symmetry.space_group_name_H-M   'P 1'
#
loop_
_entity.id
_entity.type
_entity.pdbx_description
1 polymer ?
#
loop_
_entity_poly.entity_id
_entity_poly.type
_entity_poly.pdbx_seq_one_letter_code
_entity_poly.pdbx_strand_id
1 'polypeptide(L)' 'MLHAILTSNTSGLSITEIASATNRPEKVAGMHFFNPVAVMKLVEL' A
#
# COMPACT_ATOMS: atom_id res chain seq x y z
N MET A 1 8.55 -2.26 -20.74
CA MET A 1 9.08 -1.93 -19.39
C MET A 1 7.91 -1.91 -18.41
N LEU A 2 7.93 -2.78 -17.39
CA LEU A 2 6.82 -2.93 -16.43
C LEU A 2 6.88 -1.81 -15.36
N HIS A 3 5.87 -0.94 -15.34
CA HIS A 3 5.81 0.27 -14.52
C HIS A 3 4.83 0.18 -13.34
N ALA A 4 4.27 -1.00 -13.06
CA ALA A 4 3.26 -1.20 -12.02
C ALA A 4 3.76 -0.81 -10.62
N ILE A 5 2.84 -0.28 -9.81
CA ILE A 5 3.01 0.01 -8.38
C ILE A 5 2.20 -1.03 -7.61
N LEU A 6 2.79 -1.62 -6.56
CA LEU A 6 2.10 -2.52 -5.65
C LEU A 6 1.73 -1.76 -4.38
N THR A 7 0.46 -1.80 -3.99
CA THR A 7 -0.01 -1.13 -2.77
C THR A 7 -0.63 -2.11 -1.80
N SER A 8 -0.49 -1.84 -0.50
CA SER A 8 -1.13 -2.62 0.57
C SER A 8 -2.11 -1.75 1.36
N ASN A 9 -3.29 -2.31 1.67
CA ASN A 9 -4.31 -1.71 2.53
C ASN A 9 -4.14 -2.09 4.02
N THR A 10 -2.96 -2.58 4.41
CA THR A 10 -2.68 -2.97 5.79
C THR A 10 -2.89 -1.82 6.77
N SER A 11 -3.45 -2.10 7.96
CA SER A 11 -3.63 -1.12 9.05
C SER A 11 -2.61 -1.28 10.19
N GLY A 12 -1.68 -2.25 10.10
CA GLY A 12 -0.77 -2.55 11.20
C GLY A 12 0.56 -3.22 10.85
N LEU A 13 0.71 -3.73 9.62
CA LEU A 13 2.00 -4.22 9.11
C LEU A 13 2.82 -3.09 8.50
N SER A 14 4.14 -3.13 8.68
CA SER A 14 5.08 -2.17 8.09
C SER A 14 5.14 -2.32 6.57
N ILE A 15 4.94 -1.22 5.83
CA ILE A 15 5.13 -1.19 4.37
C ILE A 15 6.59 -1.49 4.00
N THR A 16 7.55 -1.05 4.81
CA THR A 16 8.98 -1.33 4.59
C THR A 16 9.28 -2.83 4.67
N GLU A 17 8.67 -3.54 5.63
CA GLU A 17 8.83 -4.99 5.74
C GLU A 17 8.18 -5.70 4.55
N ILE A 18 6.98 -5.30 4.14
CA ILE A 18 6.32 -5.83 2.93
C ILE A 18 7.18 -5.59 1.68
N ALA A 19 7.72 -4.38 1.52
CA ALA A 19 8.54 -3.99 0.37
C ALA A 19 9.81 -4.84 0.26
N SER A 20 10.41 -5.23 1.40
CA SER A 20 11.62 -6.05 1.46
C SER A 20 11.47 -7.45 0.87
N ALA A 21 10.24 -7.95 0.74
CA ALA A 21 9.95 -9.25 0.11
C ALA A 21 9.96 -9.17 -1.44
N THR A 22 10.18 -7.99 -2.03
CA THR A 22 10.16 -7.77 -3.48
C THR A 22 11.53 -7.38 -4.03
N ASN A 23 11.74 -7.56 -5.33
CA ASN A 23 12.95 -7.11 -6.03
C ASN A 23 12.90 -5.61 -6.41
N ARG A 24 11.83 -4.89 -6.06
CA ARG A 24 11.56 -3.50 -6.46
C ARG A 24 10.89 -2.72 -5.32
N PRO A 25 11.53 -2.61 -4.14
CA PRO A 25 10.94 -2.00 -2.96
C PRO A 25 10.49 -0.55 -3.19
N GLU A 26 11.13 0.18 -4.10
CA GLU A 26 10.77 1.54 -4.52
C GLU A 26 9.45 1.64 -5.28
N LYS A 27 8.82 0.50 -5.58
CA LYS A 27 7.52 0.37 -6.25
C LYS A 27 6.45 -0.23 -5.35
N VAL A 28 6.70 -0.30 -4.05
CA VAL A 28 5.74 -0.74 -3.02
C VAL A 28 5.36 0.45 -2.14
N ALA A 29 4.06 0.63 -1.87
CA ALA A 29 3.54 1.72 -1.05
C ALA A 29 2.34 1.31 -0.19
N GLY A 30 1.98 2.14 0.79
CA GLY A 30 0.71 2.06 1.50
C GLY A 30 -0.40 2.70 0.67
N MET A 31 -1.61 2.14 0.75
CA MET A 31 -2.84 2.82 0.31
C MET A 31 -3.97 2.35 1.23
N HIS A 32 -4.07 3.01 2.38
CA HIS A 32 -4.92 2.59 3.47
C HIS A 32 -6.27 3.31 3.43
N PHE A 33 -7.32 2.52 3.23
CA PHE A 33 -8.72 2.90 3.21
C PHE A 33 -9.38 2.60 4.56
N PHE A 34 -10.32 3.45 4.93
CA PHE A 34 -11.11 3.29 6.15
C PHE A 34 -12.47 2.66 5.85
N ASN A 35 -12.94 1.76 6.71
CA ASN A 35 -14.24 1.11 6.57
C ASN A 35 -15.37 2.06 7.05
N PRO A 36 -16.49 2.25 6.31
CA PRO A 36 -16.84 1.68 5.00
C PRO A 36 -16.16 2.37 3.81
N VAL A 37 -15.44 1.58 3.00
CA VAL A 37 -14.58 2.08 1.91
C VAL A 37 -15.32 2.94 0.88
N ALA A 38 -16.59 2.63 0.59
CA ALA A 38 -17.39 3.37 -0.39
C ALA A 38 -17.88 4.74 0.13
N VAL A 39 -17.80 4.99 1.43
CA VAL A 39 -18.33 6.20 2.10
C VAL A 39 -17.20 7.07 2.63
N MET A 40 -16.14 6.45 3.14
CA MET A 40 -15.00 7.16 3.73
C MET A 40 -14.19 7.89 2.66
N LYS A 41 -13.91 9.17 2.90
CA LYS A 41 -13.18 10.04 1.96
C LYS A 41 -11.67 10.05 2.18
N LEU A 42 -11.23 9.65 3.36
CA LEU A 42 -9.82 9.65 3.73
C LEU A 42 -9.13 8.41 3.16
N VAL A 43 -7.94 8.63 2.60
CA VAL A 43 -6.97 7.60 2.25
C VAL A 43 -5.61 8.05 2.78
N GLU A 44 -4.89 7.15 3.43
CA GLU A 44 -3.52 7.36 3.92
C GLU A 44 -2.53 6.68 2.94
N LEU A 45 -1.46 7.39 2.58
CA LEU A 45 -0.45 6.97 1.58
C LEU A 45 0.95 6.92 2.20
#